data_AF-X0RUX9-F1
#
_entry.id   AF-X0RUX9-F1
#
_cell.length_a   1.000
_cell.length_b   1.000
_cell.length_c   1.000
_cell.angle_alpha   90.00
_cell.angle_beta   90.00
_cell.angle_gamma   90.00
#
_symmetry.space_group_name_H-M   'P 1'
#
loop_
_entity.id
_entity.type
_entity.pdbx_description
1 polymer ?
#
loop_
_entity_poly.entity_id
_entity_poly.type
_entity_poly.pdbx_seq_one_letter_code
_entity_poly.pdbx_strand_id
1 'polypeptide(L)'
;TTPARLESIKRSGVDALPAMGCVEVGHVGDGCLMPEAADDMHLFKDLHAVIQPGDFNSDPNLRPHALLFSCLRLSSPLILLNVSIGDQALLKNRSCGCPLGSLGLDTHIQKVRSFEKLTSGGMAFLDTEIIHVIEDELPKMFGGGPTDYQLLEDERDDGKPQLRLVIHPRVGFVDVDKVKETFLQKIASGSGAEKLTSLMWRDTDMITVERGTPKTTSTGKIQHLHIERQQKK
;
A
#
# COMPACT_ATOMS: atom_id res chain seq x y z
N THR A 1 2.72 -0.79 -6.64
CA THR A 1 4.16 -0.45 -6.72
C THR A 1 4.30 1.05 -6.90
N THR A 2 5.12 1.73 -6.10
CA THR A 2 5.42 3.15 -6.32
C THR A 2 6.40 3.34 -7.49
N PRO A 3 6.46 4.53 -8.13
CA PRO A 3 7.46 4.82 -9.16
C PRO A 3 8.89 4.62 -8.67
N ALA A 4 9.21 5.07 -7.44
CA ALA A 4 10.53 4.91 -6.83
C ALA A 4 10.93 3.43 -6.72
N ARG A 5 10.00 2.58 -6.29
CA ARG A 5 10.21 1.14 -6.19
C ARG A 5 10.39 0.47 -7.54
N LEU A 6 9.59 0.84 -8.53
CA LEU A 6 9.74 0.33 -9.90
C LEU A 6 11.10 0.72 -10.49
N GLU A 7 11.53 1.97 -10.30
CA GLU A 7 12.83 2.44 -10.77
C GLU A 7 13.98 1.67 -10.11
N SER A 8 13.89 1.44 -8.79
CA SER A 8 14.89 0.64 -8.07
C SER A 8 15.02 -0.78 -8.63
N ILE A 9 13.90 -1.44 -8.97
CA ILE A 9 13.92 -2.76 -9.61
C ILE A 9 14.55 -2.68 -11.00
N LYS A 10 14.17 -1.70 -11.82
CA LYS A 10 14.71 -1.52 -13.18
C LYS A 10 16.22 -1.29 -13.19
N ARG A 11 16.76 -0.57 -12.20
CA ARG A 11 18.22 -0.38 -12.04
C ARG A 11 19.00 -1.67 -11.82
N SER A 12 18.34 -2.75 -11.36
CA SER A 12 18.96 -4.08 -11.24
C SER A 12 19.00 -4.87 -12.56
N GLY A 13 18.51 -4.31 -13.67
CA GLY A 13 18.44 -4.97 -14.96
C GLY A 13 17.24 -5.91 -15.12
N VAL A 14 16.24 -5.78 -14.24
CA VAL A 14 15.04 -6.63 -14.21
C VAL A 14 13.79 -5.77 -14.44
N ASP A 15 12.83 -6.29 -15.20
CA ASP A 15 11.50 -5.70 -15.34
C ASP A 15 10.54 -6.21 -14.26
N ALA A 16 9.60 -5.36 -13.86
CA ALA A 16 8.56 -5.71 -12.91
C ALA A 16 7.17 -5.43 -13.50
N LEU A 17 6.29 -6.43 -13.39
CA LEU A 17 4.88 -6.30 -13.71
C LEU A 17 4.08 -6.32 -12.41
N PRO A 18 3.26 -5.29 -12.13
CA PRO A 18 2.34 -5.34 -11.00
C PRO A 18 1.29 -6.44 -11.21
N ALA A 19 0.80 -7.03 -10.14
CA ALA A 19 -0.33 -7.94 -10.17
C ALA A 19 -1.20 -7.68 -8.94
N MET A 20 -2.51 -7.83 -9.09
CA MET A 20 -3.48 -7.67 -8.02
C MET A 20 -4.22 -8.98 -7.78
N GLY A 21 -4.40 -9.33 -6.51
CA GLY A 21 -5.20 -10.46 -6.09
C GLY A 21 -5.38 -10.48 -4.58
N CYS A 22 -6.40 -11.20 -4.13
CA CYS A 22 -6.63 -11.53 -2.72
C CYS A 22 -7.18 -12.95 -2.58
N VAL A 23 -7.33 -13.44 -1.35
CA VAL A 23 -7.80 -14.81 -1.11
C VAL A 23 -9.28 -14.96 -1.49
N GLU A 24 -10.06 -13.90 -1.31
CA GLU A 24 -11.50 -13.85 -1.52
C GLU A 24 -11.87 -13.78 -3.01
N VAL A 25 -11.11 -12.99 -3.78
CA VAL A 25 -11.38 -12.70 -5.20
C VAL A 25 -10.48 -13.53 -6.13
N GLY A 26 -9.35 -14.05 -5.63
CA GLY A 26 -8.34 -14.68 -6.47
C GLY A 26 -7.54 -13.65 -7.28
N HIS A 27 -7.10 -14.05 -8.48
CA HIS A 27 -6.30 -13.18 -9.36
C HIS A 27 -7.20 -12.15 -10.05
N VAL A 28 -6.94 -10.87 -9.81
CA VAL A 28 -7.76 -9.75 -10.29
C VAL A 28 -7.22 -9.18 -11.59
N GLY A 29 -5.90 -9.08 -11.74
CA GLY A 29 -5.31 -8.47 -12.92
C GLY A 29 -3.80 -8.45 -12.91
N ASP A 30 -3.24 -8.23 -14.09
CA ASP A 30 -1.80 -8.22 -14.37
C ASP A 30 -1.36 -6.92 -15.04
N GLY A 31 -0.08 -6.60 -14.86
CA GLY A 31 0.54 -5.38 -15.33
C GLY A 31 0.39 -5.13 -16.82
N CYS A 32 0.05 -3.90 -17.18
CA CYS A 32 0.09 -3.47 -18.57
C CYS A 32 1.54 -3.45 -19.07
N LEU A 33 1.78 -4.02 -20.25
CA LEU A 33 3.09 -3.93 -20.93
C LEU A 33 3.35 -2.55 -21.55
N MET A 34 2.31 -1.69 -21.60
CA MET A 34 2.38 -0.29 -22.00
C MET A 34 1.77 0.61 -20.91
N PRO A 35 2.37 0.67 -19.71
CA PRO A 35 1.75 1.27 -18.54
C PRO A 35 1.86 2.81 -18.52
N GLU A 36 0.80 3.49 -18.04
CA GLU A 36 0.83 4.93 -17.71
C GLU A 36 1.23 5.19 -16.25
N ALA A 37 1.17 4.18 -15.40
CA ALA A 37 1.53 4.24 -13.99
C ALA A 37 2.30 2.98 -13.55
N ALA A 38 3.11 3.10 -12.50
CA ALA A 38 3.92 1.98 -12.00
C ALA A 38 3.09 0.79 -11.49
N ASP A 39 1.81 1.00 -11.18
CA ASP A 39 0.83 0.01 -10.78
C ASP A 39 -0.32 -0.17 -11.80
N ASP A 40 -0.10 0.22 -13.06
CA ASP A 40 -1.10 0.07 -14.13
C ASP A 40 -1.29 -1.39 -14.52
N MET A 41 -2.50 -1.91 -14.29
CA MET A 41 -2.87 -3.31 -14.51
C MET A 41 -4.13 -3.44 -15.34
N HIS A 42 -4.25 -4.51 -16.11
CA HIS A 42 -5.47 -4.95 -16.79
C HIS A 42 -6.35 -5.73 -15.84
N LEU A 43 -7.60 -5.29 -15.65
CA LEU A 43 -8.62 -6.06 -14.95
C LEU A 43 -9.01 -7.28 -15.77
N PHE A 44 -9.00 -8.46 -15.16
CA PHE A 44 -9.57 -9.69 -15.72
C PHE A 44 -11.10 -9.64 -15.64
N LYS A 45 -11.69 -8.81 -16.51
CA LYS A 45 -13.13 -8.52 -16.54
C LYS A 45 -13.99 -9.69 -17.01
N ASP A 46 -13.37 -10.74 -17.56
CA ASP A 46 -13.97 -12.04 -17.84
C ASP A 46 -14.15 -12.87 -16.56
N LEU A 47 -13.35 -12.60 -15.52
CA LEU A 47 -13.42 -13.29 -14.24
C LEU A 47 -14.19 -12.50 -13.18
N HIS A 48 -14.09 -11.18 -13.22
CA HIS A 48 -14.61 -10.27 -12.19
C HIS A 48 -15.38 -9.10 -12.79
N ALA A 49 -16.53 -8.78 -12.19
CA ALA A 49 -17.16 -7.48 -12.38
C ALA A 49 -16.74 -6.56 -11.22
N VAL A 50 -16.27 -5.36 -11.56
CA VAL A 50 -15.85 -4.35 -10.58
C VAL A 50 -16.62 -3.06 -10.82
N ILE A 51 -17.28 -2.57 -9.79
CA ILE A 51 -17.95 -1.27 -9.81
C ILE A 51 -17.37 -0.38 -8.73
N GLN A 52 -17.58 0.93 -8.89
CA GLN A 52 -17.22 1.94 -7.90
C GLN A 52 -18.47 2.71 -7.49
N PRO A 53 -18.59 3.10 -6.21
CA PRO A 53 -19.72 3.91 -5.74
C PRO A 53 -19.86 5.24 -6.50
N GLY A 54 -18.75 5.86 -6.90
CA GLY A 54 -18.76 7.21 -7.46
C GLY A 54 -19.25 8.24 -6.44
N ASP A 55 -19.98 9.26 -6.90
CA ASP A 55 -20.54 10.31 -6.04
C ASP A 55 -21.81 9.86 -5.27
N PHE A 56 -22.03 8.55 -5.10
CA PHE A 56 -23.12 8.02 -4.28
C PHE A 56 -22.90 8.45 -2.82
N ASN A 57 -23.47 9.61 -2.46
CA ASN A 57 -23.45 10.24 -1.14
C ASN A 57 -24.17 9.43 -0.02
N SER A 58 -24.54 8.16 -0.27
CA SER A 58 -25.47 7.43 0.58
C SER A 58 -24.83 6.64 1.73
N ASP A 59 -23.53 6.35 1.70
CA ASP A 59 -22.86 5.63 2.79
C ASP A 59 -21.50 6.27 3.13
N PRO A 60 -21.33 6.87 4.32
CA PRO A 60 -20.07 7.50 4.73
C PRO A 60 -18.90 6.50 4.88
N ASN A 61 -19.19 5.19 4.95
CA ASN A 61 -18.16 4.16 5.01
C ASN A 61 -17.69 3.72 3.61
N LEU A 62 -18.41 4.10 2.57
CA LEU A 62 -18.15 3.64 1.20
C LEU A 62 -17.48 4.75 0.39
N ARG A 63 -16.16 4.65 0.24
CA ARG A 63 -15.37 5.66 -0.49
C ARG A 63 -15.76 5.70 -1.97
N PRO A 64 -15.77 6.88 -2.63
CA PRO A 64 -16.16 7.00 -4.04
C PRO A 64 -15.39 6.08 -5.01
N HIS A 65 -14.13 5.81 -4.69
CA HIS A 65 -13.24 4.98 -5.49
C HIS A 65 -13.05 3.55 -4.95
N ALA A 66 -13.82 3.14 -3.93
CA ALA A 66 -13.79 1.78 -3.42
C ALA A 66 -14.08 0.78 -4.56
N LEU A 67 -13.34 -0.32 -4.58
CA LEU A 67 -13.53 -1.39 -5.55
C LEU A 67 -14.51 -2.42 -4.97
N LEU A 68 -15.69 -2.52 -5.59
CA LEU A 68 -16.72 -3.49 -5.22
C LEU A 68 -16.69 -4.64 -6.22
N PHE A 69 -16.29 -5.81 -5.75
CA PHE A 69 -16.11 -7.00 -6.56
C PHE A 69 -17.36 -7.86 -6.58
N SER A 70 -17.68 -8.36 -7.77
CA SER A 70 -18.65 -9.41 -8.00
C SER A 70 -18.01 -10.55 -8.79
N CYS A 71 -18.16 -11.78 -8.28
CA CYS A 71 -17.67 -13.00 -8.91
C CYS A 71 -18.67 -14.12 -8.62
N LEU A 72 -19.27 -14.67 -9.69
CA LEU A 72 -20.26 -15.75 -9.61
C LEU A 72 -19.70 -17.09 -10.09
N ARG A 73 -18.40 -17.16 -10.35
CA ARG A 73 -17.75 -18.39 -10.84
C ARG A 73 -17.73 -19.44 -9.74
N LEU A 74 -18.21 -20.65 -10.06
CA LEU A 74 -18.15 -21.79 -9.13
C LEU A 74 -16.72 -22.26 -8.82
N SER A 75 -15.75 -21.88 -9.66
CA SER A 75 -14.33 -22.14 -9.42
C SER A 75 -13.66 -21.11 -8.51
N SER A 76 -14.36 -20.05 -8.10
CA SER A 76 -13.86 -19.06 -7.14
C SER A 76 -13.97 -19.60 -5.72
N PRO A 77 -13.05 -19.25 -4.80
CA PRO A 77 -13.19 -19.59 -3.37
C PRO A 77 -14.49 -19.09 -2.75
N LEU A 78 -15.00 -17.95 -3.22
CA LEU A 78 -16.24 -17.31 -2.75
C LEU A 78 -17.11 -16.82 -3.91
N ILE A 79 -18.43 -16.83 -3.70
CA ILE A 79 -19.39 -16.07 -4.51
C ILE A 79 -19.47 -14.67 -3.92
N LEU A 80 -19.20 -13.66 -4.75
CA LEU A 80 -19.15 -12.25 -4.34
C LEU A 80 -20.22 -11.46 -5.10
N LEU A 81 -20.91 -10.57 -4.40
CA LEU A 81 -21.83 -9.60 -4.99
C LEU A 81 -21.60 -8.23 -4.35
N ASN A 82 -21.01 -7.30 -5.11
CA ASN A 82 -20.67 -5.93 -4.69
C ASN A 82 -19.88 -5.86 -3.37
N VAL A 83 -18.93 -6.77 -3.17
CA VAL A 83 -18.15 -6.87 -1.93
C VAL A 83 -16.98 -5.89 -1.97
N SER A 84 -16.89 -5.03 -0.96
CA SER A 84 -15.67 -4.27 -0.67
C SER A 84 -14.62 -5.18 -0.08
N ILE A 85 -13.39 -5.13 -0.62
CA ILE A 85 -12.21 -5.80 -0.04
C ILE A 85 -11.26 -4.80 0.66
N GLY A 86 -11.75 -3.59 0.91
CA GLY A 86 -10.99 -2.54 1.58
C GLY A 86 -9.94 -1.85 0.71
N ASP A 87 -10.05 -1.98 -0.62
CA ASP A 87 -9.16 -1.37 -1.61
C ASP A 87 -9.92 -0.38 -2.50
N GLN A 88 -9.24 0.69 -2.92
CA GLN A 88 -9.71 1.70 -3.86
C GLN A 88 -8.71 1.86 -5.01
N ALA A 89 -9.17 2.29 -6.18
CA ALA A 89 -8.31 2.56 -7.33
C ALA A 89 -8.94 3.53 -8.32
N LEU A 90 -8.18 3.96 -9.32
CA LEU A 90 -8.73 4.58 -10.52
C LEU A 90 -9.01 3.49 -11.57
N LEU A 91 -10.26 3.43 -12.03
CA LEU A 91 -10.65 2.59 -13.17
C LEU A 91 -10.75 3.45 -14.43
N LYS A 92 -10.13 2.99 -15.51
CA LYS A 92 -10.18 3.66 -16.82
C LYS A 92 -10.33 2.64 -17.93
N ASN A 93 -11.14 2.95 -18.94
CA ASN A 93 -11.10 2.21 -20.20
C ASN A 93 -10.08 2.85 -21.13
N ARG A 94 -9.09 2.08 -21.58
CA ARG A 94 -8.01 2.57 -22.44
C ARG A 94 -7.56 1.47 -23.41
N SER A 95 -7.37 1.85 -24.67
CA SER A 95 -6.66 1.01 -25.64
C SER A 95 -5.16 1.29 -25.56
N CYS A 96 -4.44 0.49 -24.77
CA CYS A 96 -2.99 0.67 -24.55
C CYS A 96 -2.11 0.09 -25.68
N GLY A 97 -2.69 -0.67 -26.61
CA GLY A 97 -1.95 -1.34 -27.70
C GLY A 97 -1.09 -2.53 -27.29
N CYS A 98 -1.12 -2.94 -26.01
CA CYS A 98 -0.43 -4.16 -25.58
C CYS A 98 -1.25 -5.42 -25.87
N PRO A 99 -0.63 -6.62 -25.91
CA PRO A 99 -1.34 -7.87 -26.19
C PRO A 99 -2.57 -8.14 -25.32
N LEU A 100 -2.52 -7.80 -24.02
CA LEU A 100 -3.69 -7.92 -23.13
C LEU A 100 -4.84 -7.00 -23.56
N GLY A 101 -4.51 -5.77 -23.94
CA GLY A 101 -5.48 -4.84 -24.53
C GLY A 101 -6.08 -5.35 -25.84
N SER A 102 -5.26 -5.96 -26.71
CA SER A 102 -5.73 -6.59 -27.95
C SER A 102 -6.66 -7.79 -27.73
N LEU A 103 -6.55 -8.46 -26.58
CA LEU A 103 -7.48 -9.51 -26.15
C LEU A 103 -8.80 -8.94 -25.57
N GLY A 104 -8.97 -7.62 -25.56
CA GLY A 104 -10.16 -6.95 -25.06
C GLY A 104 -10.12 -6.65 -23.57
N LEU A 105 -9.01 -6.89 -22.88
CA LEU A 105 -8.80 -6.42 -21.50
C LEU A 105 -8.43 -4.93 -21.55
N ASP A 106 -9.42 -4.05 -21.74
CA ASP A 106 -9.22 -2.61 -21.90
C ASP A 106 -9.52 -1.81 -20.63
N THR A 107 -9.99 -2.47 -19.56
CA THR A 107 -10.20 -1.85 -18.26
C THR A 107 -8.91 -1.88 -17.46
N HIS A 108 -8.37 -0.69 -17.21
CA HIS A 108 -7.16 -0.44 -16.46
C HIS A 108 -7.47 -0.10 -15.01
N ILE A 109 -6.76 -0.74 -14.09
CA ILE A 109 -6.74 -0.44 -12.67
C ILE A 109 -5.41 0.27 -12.39
N GLN A 110 -5.46 1.48 -11.85
CA GLN A 110 -4.29 2.30 -11.54
C GLN A 110 -4.40 2.88 -10.13
N LYS A 111 -3.27 3.20 -9.50
CA LYS A 111 -3.25 3.84 -8.18
C LYS A 111 -4.04 3.06 -7.13
N VAL A 112 -3.83 1.74 -7.07
CA VAL A 112 -4.52 0.84 -6.11
C VAL A 112 -4.05 1.09 -4.69
N ARG A 113 -4.94 1.31 -3.74
CA ARG A 113 -4.63 1.65 -2.34
C ARG A 113 -5.60 0.98 -1.38
N SER A 114 -5.09 0.51 -0.25
CA SER A 114 -5.94 -0.01 0.84
C SER A 114 -6.39 1.13 1.76
N PHE A 115 -7.63 1.05 2.26
CA PHE A 115 -8.16 1.97 3.28
C PHE A 115 -8.66 1.26 4.54
N GLU A 116 -8.58 -0.08 4.58
CA GLU A 116 -8.97 -0.89 5.76
C GLU A 116 -7.76 -1.53 6.48
N LYS A 117 -6.53 -1.42 5.95
CA LYS A 117 -5.38 -2.28 6.37
C LYS A 117 -4.38 -1.65 7.34
N LEU A 118 -4.81 -0.70 8.16
CA LEU A 118 -4.05 -0.20 9.32
C LEU A 118 -5.05 0.19 10.40
N THR A 119 -5.18 -0.63 11.44
CA THR A 119 -5.99 -0.36 12.63
C THR A 119 -5.11 -0.42 13.89
N SER A 120 -3.93 0.19 13.86
CA SER A 120 -3.12 0.34 15.09
C SER A 120 -3.61 1.54 15.87
N GLY A 121 -3.98 1.35 17.14
CA GLY A 121 -4.50 2.43 18.00
C GLY A 121 -5.94 2.86 17.73
N GLY A 122 -6.74 2.06 17.01
CA GLY A 122 -8.18 2.31 16.82
C GLY A 122 -8.54 3.31 15.70
N MET A 123 -7.61 3.65 14.82
CA MET A 123 -7.86 4.55 13.68
C MET A 123 -7.50 3.89 12.34
N ALA A 124 -8.35 4.07 11.33
CA ALA A 124 -8.11 3.63 9.95
C ALA A 124 -7.23 4.64 9.21
N PHE A 125 -6.02 4.23 8.82
CA PHE A 125 -5.07 5.11 8.12
C PHE A 125 -5.24 5.07 6.60
N LEU A 126 -4.94 6.20 5.95
CA LEU A 126 -4.67 6.25 4.52
C LEU A 126 -3.25 5.71 4.27
N ASP A 127 -3.17 4.43 3.85
CA ASP A 127 -1.95 3.72 3.45
C ASP A 127 -1.08 4.51 2.44
N THR A 128 -1.71 5.40 1.65
CA THR A 128 -1.06 6.23 0.63
C THR A 128 0.03 7.16 1.14
N GLU A 129 -0.24 7.93 2.18
CA GLU A 129 0.67 8.98 2.64
C GLU A 129 1.88 8.35 3.32
N ILE A 130 1.67 7.30 4.11
CA ILE A 130 2.76 6.58 4.79
C ILE A 130 3.66 5.89 3.76
N ILE A 131 3.10 5.18 2.77
CA ILE A 131 3.89 4.57 1.70
C ILE A 131 4.72 5.61 0.97
N HIS A 132 4.13 6.75 0.60
CA HIS A 132 4.83 7.81 -0.11
C HIS A 132 5.96 8.39 0.73
N VAL A 133 5.73 8.65 2.02
CA VAL A 133 6.77 9.14 2.92
C VAL A 133 7.91 8.13 3.04
N ILE A 134 7.60 6.85 3.26
CA ILE A 134 8.61 5.78 3.48
C ILE A 134 9.39 5.44 2.20
N GLU A 135 8.70 5.24 1.08
CA GLU A 135 9.34 4.75 -0.15
C GLU A 135 9.92 5.87 -1.04
N ASP A 136 9.52 7.13 -0.84
CA ASP A 136 9.93 8.25 -1.69
C ASP A 136 10.55 9.41 -0.91
N GLU A 137 9.83 10.01 0.04
CA GLU A 137 10.31 11.25 0.69
C GLU A 137 11.52 11.03 1.60
N LEU A 138 11.49 10.00 2.45
CA LEU A 138 12.61 9.69 3.34
C LEU A 138 13.88 9.32 2.57
N PRO A 139 13.86 8.43 1.56
CA PRO A 139 15.03 8.17 0.72
C PRO A 139 15.59 9.42 0.03
N LYS A 140 14.72 10.31 -0.47
CA LYS A 140 15.15 11.57 -1.11
C LYS A 140 15.85 12.51 -0.13
N MET A 141 15.42 12.55 1.13
CA MET A 141 15.96 13.46 2.14
C MET A 141 17.17 12.92 2.89
N PHE A 142 17.21 11.62 3.14
CA PHE A 142 18.18 10.98 4.05
C PHE A 142 19.07 9.93 3.37
N GLY A 143 18.86 9.66 2.07
CA GLY A 143 19.63 8.68 1.29
C GLY A 143 19.03 7.28 1.32
N GLY A 144 19.64 6.33 0.61
CA GLY A 144 19.12 4.97 0.48
C GLY A 144 18.05 4.83 -0.61
N GLY A 145 17.33 3.71 -0.56
CA GLY A 145 16.29 3.35 -1.51
C GLY A 145 14.93 3.04 -0.86
N PRO A 146 13.91 2.72 -1.66
CA PRO A 146 12.53 2.50 -1.21
C PRO A 146 12.36 1.31 -0.25
N THR A 147 13.36 0.43 -0.15
CA THR A 147 13.34 -0.72 0.78
C THR A 147 14.28 -0.52 1.97
N ASP A 148 14.84 0.69 2.16
CA ASP A 148 15.73 1.00 3.28
C ASP A 148 15.02 1.57 4.49
N TYR A 149 13.76 1.93 4.32
CA TYR A 149 12.88 2.42 5.35
C TYR A 149 11.71 1.46 5.42
N GLN A 150 11.34 1.05 6.63
CA GLN A 150 10.22 0.16 6.85
C GLN A 150 9.54 0.49 8.17
N LEU A 151 8.21 0.53 8.15
CA LEU A 151 7.41 0.60 9.37
C LEU A 151 7.15 -0.80 9.88
N LEU A 152 7.47 -1.06 11.14
CA LEU A 152 7.08 -2.27 11.86
C LEU A 152 5.96 -1.92 12.83
N GLU A 153 4.92 -2.73 12.84
CA GLU A 153 3.87 -2.69 13.85
C GLU A 153 4.07 -3.87 14.81
N ASP A 154 4.14 -3.57 16.10
CA ASP A 154 4.25 -4.55 17.19
C ASP A 154 3.59 -3.99 18.47
N GLU A 155 3.55 -4.79 19.52
CA GLU A 155 3.13 -4.39 20.86
C GLU A 155 4.35 -4.24 21.77
N ARG A 156 4.37 -3.18 22.58
CA ARG A 156 5.33 -3.02 23.66
C ARG A 156 5.15 -4.10 24.72
N ASP A 157 6.15 -4.23 25.58
CA ASP A 157 6.08 -5.09 26.78
C ASP A 157 4.88 -4.76 27.69
N ASP A 158 4.35 -3.53 27.63
CA ASP A 158 3.16 -3.10 28.38
C ASP A 158 1.83 -3.35 27.62
N GLY A 159 1.87 -4.04 26.48
CA GLY A 159 0.73 -4.39 25.64
C GLY A 159 0.18 -3.23 24.81
N LYS A 160 0.84 -2.06 24.81
CA LYS A 160 0.41 -0.94 23.97
C LYS A 160 0.95 -1.08 22.55
N PRO A 161 0.17 -0.71 21.53
CA PRO A 161 0.65 -0.71 20.15
C PRO A 161 1.81 0.27 19.99
N GLN A 162 2.80 -0.13 19.20
CA GLN A 162 3.95 0.66 18.83
C GLN A 162 4.24 0.53 17.34
N LEU A 163 4.68 1.64 16.74
CA LEU A 163 5.25 1.68 15.42
C LEU A 163 6.76 1.92 15.51
N ARG A 164 7.56 1.09 14.83
CA ARG A 164 9.00 1.28 14.73
C ARG A 164 9.36 1.57 13.28
N LEU A 165 9.90 2.75 13.01
CA LEU A 165 10.47 3.09 11.71
C LEU A 165 11.94 2.64 11.67
N VAL A 166 12.20 1.56 10.95
CA VAL A 166 13.51 0.96 10.82
C VAL A 166 14.23 1.53 9.61
N ILE A 167 15.47 1.99 9.82
CA ILE A 167 16.35 2.50 8.77
C ILE A 167 17.52 1.52 8.58
N HIS A 168 17.67 1.02 7.35
CA HIS A 168 18.73 0.08 7.00
C HIS A 168 20.11 0.69 7.27
N PRO A 169 21.03 -0.06 7.93
CA PRO A 169 22.41 0.38 8.15
C PRO A 169 23.15 0.92 6.90
N ARG A 170 22.81 0.44 5.69
CA ARG A 170 23.47 0.82 4.43
C ARG A 170 23.18 2.25 3.98
N VAL A 171 22.18 2.90 4.56
CA VAL A 171 21.89 4.33 4.31
C VAL A 171 23.04 5.23 4.80
N GLY A 172 23.90 4.74 5.70
CA GLY A 172 24.96 5.54 6.31
C GLY A 172 24.46 6.35 7.50
N PHE A 173 25.22 7.35 7.95
CA PHE A 173 24.86 8.15 9.12
C PHE A 173 23.57 8.94 8.88
N VAL A 174 22.59 8.77 9.78
CA VAL A 174 21.33 9.50 9.77
C VAL A 174 20.97 9.83 11.21
N ASP A 175 20.58 11.08 11.45
CA ASP A 175 19.99 11.52 12.71
C ASP A 175 18.56 10.97 12.83
N VAL A 176 18.36 10.03 13.75
CA VAL A 176 17.10 9.30 13.93
C VAL A 176 15.99 10.20 14.47
N ASP A 177 16.33 11.22 15.27
CA ASP A 177 15.35 12.17 15.81
C ASP A 177 14.84 13.08 14.70
N LYS A 178 15.74 13.54 13.83
CA LYS A 178 15.36 14.31 12.64
C LYS A 178 14.49 13.52 11.67
N VAL A 179 14.74 12.22 11.52
CA VAL A 179 13.86 11.33 10.73
C VAL A 179 12.49 11.20 11.40
N LYS A 180 12.43 10.99 12.73
CA LYS A 180 11.17 10.91 13.48
C LYS A 180 10.34 12.17 13.26
N GLU A 181 10.95 13.34 13.42
CA GLU A 181 10.30 14.63 13.23
C GLU A 181 9.78 14.81 11.80
N THR A 182 10.63 14.51 10.81
CA THR A 182 10.27 14.62 9.38
C THR A 182 9.09 13.71 9.04
N PHE A 183 9.15 12.44 9.48
CA PHE A 183 8.07 11.47 9.26
C PHE A 183 6.74 11.96 9.83
N LEU A 184 6.74 12.40 11.10
CA LEU A 184 5.54 12.94 11.76
C LEU A 184 5.02 14.20 11.06
N GLN A 185 5.91 15.11 10.65
CA GLN A 185 5.53 16.34 9.95
C GLN A 185 4.85 16.05 8.60
N LYS A 186 5.37 15.08 7.85
CA LYS A 186 4.84 14.70 6.54
C LYS A 186 3.52 13.97 6.63
N ILE A 187 3.29 13.20 7.69
CA ILE A 187 1.98 12.62 7.98
C ILE A 187 0.97 13.70 8.38
N ALA A 188 1.41 14.69 9.17
CA ALA A 188 0.54 15.79 9.61
C ALA A 188 0.05 16.72 8.48
N SER A 189 0.59 16.65 7.25
CA SER A 189 0.11 17.48 6.13
C SER A 189 -1.20 17.00 5.47
N GLY A 190 -1.78 15.87 5.91
CA GLY A 190 -3.04 15.34 5.39
C GLY A 190 -4.32 16.12 5.74
N SER A 191 -5.45 15.72 5.13
CA SER A 191 -6.77 16.33 5.28
C SER A 191 -7.45 16.01 6.63
N GLY A 192 -6.99 16.67 7.69
CA GLY A 192 -7.72 16.79 8.97
C GLY A 192 -7.47 15.68 9.97
N ALA A 193 -7.90 14.44 9.69
CA ALA A 193 -7.76 13.31 10.60
C ALA A 193 -6.27 13.00 10.88
N GLU A 194 -5.41 13.17 9.88
CA GLU A 194 -3.98 12.89 9.94
C GLU A 194 -3.22 13.86 10.85
N LYS A 195 -3.71 15.11 11.02
CA LYS A 195 -3.15 16.08 11.98
C LYS A 195 -3.39 15.63 13.42
N LEU A 196 -4.61 15.21 13.72
CA LEU A 196 -4.96 14.69 15.05
C LEU A 196 -4.16 13.42 15.36
N THR A 197 -3.97 12.57 14.36
CA THR A 197 -3.15 11.37 14.53
C THR A 197 -1.68 11.69 14.77
N SER A 198 -1.09 12.63 14.01
CA SER A 198 0.29 13.04 14.25
C SER A 198 0.49 13.65 15.64
N LEU A 199 -0.48 14.41 16.15
CA LEU A 199 -0.43 14.97 17.50
C LEU A 199 -0.50 13.85 18.54
N MET A 200 -1.46 12.93 18.40
CA MET A 200 -1.58 11.78 19.30
C MET A 200 -0.32 10.91 19.31
N TRP A 201 0.31 10.69 18.15
CA TRP A 201 1.54 9.90 18.03
C TRP A 201 2.75 10.57 18.68
N ARG A 202 2.79 11.91 18.67
CA ARG A 202 3.78 12.67 19.43
C ARG A 202 3.53 12.52 20.93
N ASP A 203 2.28 12.66 21.36
CA ASP A 203 1.92 12.66 22.79
C ASP A 203 2.03 11.27 23.45
N THR A 204 1.84 10.20 22.67
CA THR A 204 1.89 8.80 23.15
C THR A 204 3.25 8.12 22.92
N ASP A 205 4.21 8.85 22.33
CA ASP A 205 5.50 8.32 21.88
C ASP A 205 5.37 7.06 21.00
N MET A 206 4.24 6.90 20.30
CA MET A 206 3.87 5.66 19.60
C MET A 206 4.89 5.26 18.52
N ILE A 207 5.65 6.22 17.99
CA ILE A 207 6.69 6.01 17.00
C ILE A 207 8.08 6.09 17.61
N THR A 208 8.88 5.06 17.36
CA THR A 208 10.33 5.08 17.56
C THR A 208 11.04 4.91 16.22
N VAL A 209 12.23 5.50 16.09
CA VAL A 209 13.08 5.35 14.91
C VAL A 209 14.35 4.64 15.32
N GLU A 210 14.72 3.60 14.59
CA GLU A 210 15.90 2.80 14.93
C GLU A 210 16.70 2.41 13.70
N ARG A 211 17.97 2.07 13.94
CA ARG A 211 18.86 1.50 12.92
C ARG A 211 18.73 -0.01 12.98
N GLY A 212 18.32 -0.63 11.88
CA GLY A 212 18.10 -2.07 11.83
C GLY A 212 17.90 -2.56 10.39
N THR A 213 18.03 -3.87 10.17
CA THR A 213 17.77 -4.43 8.83
C THR A 213 16.26 -4.60 8.65
N PRO A 214 15.66 -4.05 7.58
CA PRO A 214 14.24 -4.28 7.28
C PRO A 214 13.90 -5.77 7.19
N LYS A 215 12.73 -6.14 7.71
CA LYS A 215 12.18 -7.49 7.72
C LYS A 215 11.67 -7.87 6.35
N THR A 216 12.00 -9.09 5.93
CA THR A 216 11.47 -9.72 4.72
C THR A 216 10.29 -10.64 5.04
N THR A 217 9.31 -10.71 4.16
CA THR A 217 8.31 -11.79 4.17
C THR A 217 8.96 -13.15 3.90
N SER A 218 8.21 -14.24 4.09
CA SER A 218 8.63 -15.60 3.71
C SER A 218 9.02 -15.74 2.23
N THR A 219 8.52 -14.85 1.38
CA THR A 219 8.82 -14.76 -0.06
C THR A 219 9.95 -13.78 -0.38
N GLY A 220 10.66 -13.26 0.61
CA GLY A 220 11.80 -12.34 0.46
C GLY A 220 11.43 -10.88 0.18
N LYS A 221 10.14 -10.50 0.24
CA LYS A 221 9.70 -9.12 -0.02
C LYS A 221 9.86 -8.26 1.22
N ILE A 222 10.45 -7.07 1.10
CA ILE A 222 10.44 -6.05 2.15
C ILE A 222 9.19 -5.20 1.94
N GLN A 223 8.13 -5.39 2.73
CA GLN A 223 6.92 -4.56 2.65
C GLN A 223 7.15 -3.21 3.33
N HIS A 224 6.41 -2.17 2.93
CA HIS A 224 6.48 -0.85 3.59
C HIS A 224 5.99 -0.90 5.05
N LEU A 225 5.02 -1.77 5.32
CA LEU A 225 4.55 -2.14 6.65
C LEU A 225 4.75 -3.63 6.90
N HIS A 226 5.28 -3.99 8.07
CA HIS A 226 5.39 -5.36 8.53
C HIS A 226 4.81 -5.50 9.93
N ILE A 227 3.83 -6.39 10.09
CA ILE A 227 3.22 -6.69 11.38
C ILE A 227 3.98 -7.85 12.01
N GLU A 228 4.64 -7.58 13.14
CA GLU A 228 5.26 -8.64 13.93
C GLU A 228 4.16 -9.38 14.71
N ARG A 229 3.88 -10.62 14.30
CA ARG A 229 3.07 -11.52 15.14
C ARG A 229 3.97 -12.08 16.22
N GLN A 230 3.63 -11.86 17.49
CA GLN A 230 4.24 -12.64 18.57
C GLN A 230 4.10 -14.13 18.24
N GLN A 231 5.24 -14.84 18.19
CA GLN A 231 5.21 -16.29 18.23
C GLN A 231 4.56 -16.66 19.55
N LYS A 232 3.32 -17.18 19.50
CA LYS A 232 2.77 -17.92 20.64
C LYS A 232 3.77 -19.03 20.96
N LYS A 233 4.48 -18.88 22.07
CA LYS A 233 5.23 -19.97 22.70
C LYS A 233 4.26 -21.06 23.12
#